data_AF-A0AAV4C9L6-F1
#
_entry.id   AF-A0AAV4C9L6-F1
#
_cell.length_a   1.000
_cell.length_b   1.000
_cell.length_c   1.000
_cell.angle_alpha   90.00
_cell.angle_beta   90.00
_cell.angle_gamma   90.00
#
_symmetry.space_group_name_H-M   'P 1'
#
loop_
_entity.id
_entity.type
_entity.pdbx_description
1 polymer ?
#
loop_
_entity_poly.entity_id
_entity_poly.type
_entity_poly.pdbx_seq_one_letter_code
_entity_poly.pdbx_strand_id
1 'polypeptide(L)'
;FIKQEMASLGWAVEEDAFDDSTPYGVKTFSNVIATFNPTVAKRIVVACHYDSKLFPDYSPFVGATDSALPCAVMLDSARRLQQMAVDAQTNQLNDFSLQYIFFDGEEALVRWSSQDSLYGSRHLAQRWASSPDVNDPAARNNLQNIELFVLLDLIGTSDTRIVNHFHNTASYFNTLASMEQCLQESGLLTSTLRGTIFQRYARYSPVQDDHIPFLQRGVPILHLISTPFPSVWHTSQDDLQHLDPDTVDDFTRIFRLFMATLLIGL
;
A
#
# COMPACT_ATOMS: atom_id res chain seq x y z
N PHE A 1 -8.64 -14.12 -6.53
CA PHE A 1 -9.60 -13.23 -5.85
C PHE A 1 -9.36 -11.76 -6.23
N ILE A 2 -8.25 -11.14 -5.85
CA ILE A 2 -7.93 -9.71 -6.09
C ILE A 2 -8.25 -9.25 -7.52
N LYS A 3 -7.71 -9.94 -8.54
CA LYS A 3 -7.96 -9.63 -9.96
C LYS A 3 -9.44 -9.58 -10.33
N GLN A 4 -10.20 -10.57 -9.84
CA GLN A 4 -11.63 -10.70 -10.15
C GLN A 4 -12.42 -9.58 -9.48
N GLU A 5 -12.11 -9.26 -8.23
CA GLU A 5 -12.76 -8.16 -7.51
C GLU A 5 -12.51 -6.83 -8.22
N MET A 6 -11.26 -6.49 -8.53
CA MET A 6 -10.92 -5.26 -9.23
C MET A 6 -11.56 -5.17 -10.62
N ALA A 7 -11.51 -6.25 -11.41
CA ALA A 7 -12.15 -6.28 -12.72
C ALA A 7 -13.67 -6.12 -12.63
N SER A 8 -14.31 -6.68 -11.59
CA SER A 8 -15.76 -6.53 -11.37
C SER A 8 -16.17 -5.09 -11.04
N LEU A 9 -15.25 -4.30 -10.49
CA LEU A 9 -15.42 -2.86 -10.27
C LEU A 9 -15.14 -2.04 -11.55
N GLY A 10 -14.75 -2.67 -12.66
CA GLY A 10 -14.45 -2.01 -13.93
C GLY A 10 -13.03 -1.46 -14.04
N TRP A 11 -12.11 -1.87 -13.16
CA TRP A 11 -10.70 -1.46 -13.23
C TRP A 11 -9.98 -2.24 -14.34
N ALA A 12 -9.01 -1.58 -14.98
CA ALA A 12 -8.10 -2.25 -15.91
C ALA A 12 -7.06 -3.04 -15.10
N VAL A 13 -7.14 -4.37 -15.16
CA VAL A 13 -6.26 -5.27 -14.38
C VAL A 13 -5.18 -5.88 -15.29
N GLU A 14 -3.93 -5.74 -14.88
CA GLU A 14 -2.75 -6.35 -15.47
C GLU A 14 -2.09 -7.30 -14.46
N GLU A 15 -1.53 -8.40 -14.97
CA GLU A 15 -0.61 -9.26 -14.22
C GLU A 15 0.81 -9.08 -14.75
N ASP A 16 1.74 -8.79 -13.84
CA ASP A 16 3.17 -8.81 -14.10
C ASP A 16 3.73 -10.12 -13.57
N ALA A 17 3.59 -11.19 -14.37
CA ALA A 17 4.07 -12.53 -14.05
C ALA A 17 5.49 -12.77 -14.58
N PHE A 18 6.37 -13.30 -13.74
CA PHE A 18 7.77 -13.55 -14.08
C PHE A 18 8.35 -14.68 -13.23
N ASP A 19 9.44 -15.28 -13.70
CA ASP A 19 10.22 -16.25 -12.95
C ASP A 19 11.48 -15.58 -12.36
N ASP A 20 11.79 -15.85 -11.10
CA ASP A 20 13.04 -15.40 -10.47
C ASP A 20 13.70 -16.54 -9.66
N SER A 21 15.01 -16.44 -9.47
CA SER A 21 15.79 -17.39 -8.69
C SER A 21 15.65 -17.10 -7.20
N THR A 22 15.30 -18.12 -6.42
CA THR A 22 15.16 -18.03 -4.96
C THR A 22 16.09 -19.03 -4.26
N PRO A 23 16.26 -18.96 -2.93
CA PRO A 23 16.95 -20.01 -2.17
C PRO A 23 16.36 -21.42 -2.36
N TYR A 24 15.10 -21.53 -2.81
CA TYR A 24 14.42 -22.80 -3.09
C TYR A 24 14.30 -23.11 -4.59
N GLY A 25 15.19 -22.55 -5.41
CA GLY A 25 15.17 -22.68 -6.86
C GLY A 25 14.28 -21.64 -7.54
N VAL A 26 13.99 -21.83 -8.82
CA VAL A 26 13.16 -20.89 -9.59
C VAL A 26 11.72 -20.94 -9.09
N LYS A 27 11.12 -19.76 -8.87
CA LYS A 27 9.71 -19.57 -8.53
C LYS A 27 9.08 -18.57 -9.48
N THR A 28 7.80 -18.77 -9.75
CA THR A 28 6.99 -17.80 -10.49
C THR A 28 6.33 -16.86 -9.50
N PHE A 29 6.47 -15.56 -9.74
CA PHE A 29 5.81 -14.49 -9.00
C PHE A 29 4.83 -13.77 -9.93
N SER A 30 3.80 -13.14 -9.37
CA SER A 30 2.85 -12.34 -10.14
C SER A 30 2.32 -11.15 -9.36
N ASN A 31 2.79 -9.95 -9.70
CA ASN A 31 2.19 -8.73 -9.20
C ASN A 31 0.83 -8.51 -9.89
N VAL A 32 -0.14 -7.98 -9.14
CA VAL A 32 -1.44 -7.56 -9.69
C VAL A 32 -1.52 -6.03 -9.69
N ILE A 33 -1.68 -5.43 -10.88
CA ILE A 33 -1.84 -3.99 -11.05
C ILE A 33 -3.26 -3.70 -11.51
N ALA A 34 -4.01 -2.91 -10.75
CA ALA A 34 -5.34 -2.44 -11.13
C ALA A 34 -5.30 -0.92 -11.32
N THR A 35 -5.64 -0.44 -12.51
CA THR A 35 -5.65 0.99 -12.85
C THR A 35 -7.07 1.44 -13.14
N PHE A 36 -7.54 2.49 -12.48
CA PHE A 36 -8.91 2.98 -12.63
C PHE A 36 -9.17 3.49 -14.05
N ASN A 37 -8.31 4.38 -14.53
CA ASN A 37 -8.30 4.87 -15.91
C ASN A 37 -6.90 4.72 -16.51
N PRO A 38 -6.68 3.74 -17.41
CA PRO A 38 -5.36 3.44 -17.96
C PRO A 38 -4.91 4.43 -19.04
N THR A 39 -5.74 5.40 -19.45
CA THR A 39 -5.36 6.41 -20.46
C THR A 39 -4.83 7.71 -19.84
N VAL A 40 -4.89 7.85 -18.53
CA VAL A 40 -4.35 9.01 -17.81
C VAL A 40 -2.93 8.69 -17.36
N ALA A 41 -1.97 9.55 -17.71
CA ALA A 41 -0.55 9.32 -17.45
C ALA A 41 -0.21 9.37 -15.95
N LYS A 42 -0.62 10.46 -15.29
CA LYS A 42 -0.37 10.70 -13.86
C LYS A 42 -1.11 9.71 -12.99
N ARG A 43 -0.44 9.22 -11.95
CA ARG A 43 -0.94 8.18 -11.05
C ARG A 43 -0.66 8.52 -9.61
N ILE A 44 -1.66 8.28 -8.76
CA ILE A 44 -1.44 8.00 -7.35
C ILE A 44 -1.51 6.50 -7.19
N VAL A 45 -0.39 5.91 -6.77
CA VAL A 45 -0.25 4.48 -6.52
C VAL A 45 -0.54 4.21 -5.05
N VAL A 46 -1.38 3.21 -4.79
CA VAL A 46 -1.57 2.61 -3.47
C VAL A 46 -1.13 1.16 -3.56
N ALA A 47 -0.33 0.69 -2.62
CA ALA A 47 0.24 -0.64 -2.68
C ALA A 47 0.27 -1.35 -1.33
N CYS A 48 0.33 -2.68 -1.41
CA CYS A 48 0.70 -3.62 -0.36
C CYS A 48 1.25 -4.89 -1.02
N HIS A 49 1.73 -5.85 -0.25
CA HIS A 49 2.02 -7.20 -0.74
C HIS A 49 0.89 -8.17 -0.35
N TYR A 50 0.71 -9.24 -1.13
CA TYR A 50 -0.33 -10.25 -0.89
C TYR A 50 0.22 -11.64 -0.59
N ASP A 51 1.53 -11.86 -0.78
CA ASP A 51 2.18 -13.07 -0.29
C ASP A 51 2.23 -13.06 1.25
N SER A 52 2.46 -14.25 1.82
CA SER A 52 2.65 -14.40 3.26
C SER A 52 3.95 -15.15 3.50
N LYS A 53 4.64 -14.78 4.57
CA LYS A 53 5.93 -15.34 4.90
C LYS A 53 5.91 -16.86 5.07
N LEU A 54 6.90 -17.52 4.46
CA LEU A 54 7.13 -18.94 4.66
C LEU A 54 7.89 -19.18 5.97
N PHE A 55 7.20 -19.77 6.96
CA PHE A 55 7.81 -20.32 8.16
C PHE A 55 7.83 -21.85 8.13
N PRO A 56 9.00 -22.50 8.01
CA PRO A 56 9.09 -23.96 8.05
C PRO A 56 8.68 -24.57 9.40
N ASP A 57 8.91 -23.84 10.50
CA ASP A 57 8.74 -24.37 11.86
C ASP A 57 7.32 -24.25 12.41
N TYR A 58 6.51 -23.33 11.87
CA TYR A 58 5.08 -23.20 12.20
C TYR A 58 4.31 -22.73 10.98
N SER A 59 3.61 -23.68 10.37
CA SER A 59 2.71 -23.47 9.24
C SER A 59 1.31 -23.96 9.62
N PRO A 60 0.24 -23.22 9.30
CA PRO A 60 0.23 -22.00 8.50
C PRO A 60 0.57 -20.73 9.30
N PHE A 61 1.42 -19.87 8.74
CA PHE A 61 1.46 -18.44 9.04
C PHE A 61 0.57 -17.75 8.01
N VAL A 62 -0.29 -16.83 8.45
CA VAL A 62 -1.29 -16.20 7.57
C VAL A 62 -1.03 -14.71 7.32
N GLY A 63 -0.26 -14.03 8.17
CA GLY A 63 0.08 -12.63 8.02
C GLY A 63 -1.16 -11.73 8.00
N ALA A 64 -1.94 -11.73 9.10
CA ALA A 64 -3.16 -10.92 9.16
C ALA A 64 -2.88 -9.42 9.05
N THR A 65 -1.83 -8.93 9.72
CA THR A 65 -1.31 -7.56 9.57
C THR A 65 -0.38 -7.38 8.37
N ASP A 66 0.10 -8.50 7.82
CA ASP A 66 1.33 -8.64 7.03
C ASP A 66 1.13 -9.53 5.78
N SER A 67 0.36 -9.11 4.76
CA SER A 67 -0.36 -7.84 4.61
C SER A 67 -1.83 -8.09 4.23
N ALA A 68 -2.47 -9.09 4.83
CA ALA A 68 -3.86 -9.42 4.53
C ALA A 68 -4.85 -8.27 4.82
N LEU A 69 -4.67 -7.55 5.94
CA LEU A 69 -5.48 -6.36 6.24
C LEU A 69 -5.20 -5.21 5.26
N PRO A 70 -3.95 -4.79 4.97
CA PRO A 70 -3.64 -3.85 3.89
C PRO A 70 -4.33 -4.20 2.55
N CYS A 71 -4.26 -5.47 2.12
CA CYS A 71 -4.97 -5.96 0.95
C CYS A 71 -6.48 -5.69 1.02
N ALA A 72 -7.11 -5.99 2.16
CA ALA A 72 -8.53 -5.79 2.38
C ALA A 72 -8.91 -4.30 2.40
N VAL A 73 -8.10 -3.43 3.01
CA VAL A 73 -8.30 -1.98 3.05
C VAL A 73 -8.27 -1.40 1.63
N MET A 74 -7.31 -1.82 0.79
CA MET A 74 -7.22 -1.38 -0.60
C MET A 74 -8.44 -1.80 -1.44
N LEU A 75 -8.93 -3.03 -1.24
CA LEU A 75 -10.14 -3.49 -1.93
C LEU A 75 -11.40 -2.77 -1.43
N ASP A 76 -11.51 -2.48 -0.12
CA ASP A 76 -12.61 -1.70 0.45
C ASP A 76 -12.62 -0.26 -0.08
N SER A 77 -11.44 0.39 -0.14
CA SER A 77 -11.31 1.75 -0.68
C SER A 77 -11.66 1.79 -2.17
N ALA A 78 -11.19 0.84 -2.97
CA ALA A 78 -11.56 0.73 -4.39
C ALA A 78 -13.08 0.60 -4.56
N ARG A 79 -13.73 -0.29 -3.79
CA ARG A 79 -15.18 -0.50 -3.87
C ARG A 79 -15.98 0.75 -3.47
N ARG A 80 -15.61 1.38 -2.36
CA ARG A 80 -16.41 2.48 -1.78
C ARG A 80 -16.20 3.82 -2.47
N LEU A 81 -15.02 4.04 -3.05
CA LEU A 81 -14.69 5.29 -3.73
C LEU A 81 -14.94 5.21 -5.25
N GLN A 82 -15.43 4.07 -5.76
CA GLN A 82 -15.68 3.86 -7.19
C GLN A 82 -16.49 5.00 -7.83
N GLN A 83 -17.67 5.31 -7.29
CA GLN A 83 -18.51 6.36 -7.86
C GLN A 83 -17.84 7.74 -7.76
N MET A 84 -17.16 8.01 -6.65
CA MET A 84 -16.44 9.27 -6.47
C MET A 84 -15.28 9.42 -7.46
N ALA A 85 -14.56 8.34 -7.77
CA ALA A 85 -13.52 8.35 -8.79
C ALA A 85 -14.11 8.59 -10.20
N VAL A 86 -15.27 8.00 -10.53
CA VAL A 86 -16.00 8.27 -11.77
C VAL A 86 -16.41 9.74 -11.86
N ASP A 87 -16.98 10.28 -10.79
CA ASP A 87 -17.44 11.66 -10.74
C ASP A 87 -16.26 12.64 -10.82
N ALA A 88 -15.16 12.35 -10.13
CA ALA A 88 -13.96 13.17 -10.16
C ALA A 88 -13.34 13.23 -11.56
N GLN A 89 -13.30 12.12 -12.30
CA GLN A 89 -12.82 12.14 -13.69
C GLN A 89 -13.79 12.81 -14.65
N THR A 90 -15.09 12.54 -14.52
CA THR A 90 -16.13 13.15 -15.37
C THR A 90 -16.15 14.67 -15.23
N ASN A 91 -15.98 15.16 -14.00
CA ASN A 91 -15.95 16.59 -13.69
C ASN A 91 -14.54 17.20 -13.68
N GLN A 92 -13.51 16.43 -14.04
CA GLN A 92 -12.11 16.88 -14.11
C GLN A 92 -11.61 17.53 -12.81
N LEU A 93 -11.97 16.94 -11.66
CA LEU A 93 -11.58 17.43 -10.33
C LEU A 93 -10.10 17.15 -10.00
N ASN A 94 -9.49 16.19 -10.70
CA ASN A 94 -8.07 15.88 -10.64
C ASN A 94 -7.56 15.48 -12.03
N ASP A 95 -6.23 15.43 -12.18
CA ASP A 95 -5.53 15.10 -13.43
C ASP A 95 -4.77 13.76 -13.37
N PHE A 96 -5.11 12.89 -12.42
CA PHE A 96 -4.46 11.60 -12.20
C PHE A 96 -5.45 10.41 -12.24
N SER A 97 -4.89 9.20 -12.28
CA SER A 97 -5.60 7.95 -12.13
C SER A 97 -5.19 7.26 -10.83
N LEU A 98 -6.14 6.67 -10.11
CA LEU A 98 -5.80 5.77 -9.02
C LEU A 98 -5.28 4.45 -9.59
N GLN A 99 -4.20 3.95 -9.00
CA GLN A 99 -3.63 2.65 -9.33
C GLN A 99 -3.37 1.88 -8.05
N TYR A 100 -3.91 0.66 -7.95
CA TYR A 100 -3.61 -0.26 -6.86
C TYR A 100 -2.62 -1.32 -7.33
N ILE A 101 -1.59 -1.59 -6.53
CA ILE A 101 -0.60 -2.64 -6.80
C ILE A 101 -0.58 -3.61 -5.62
N PHE A 102 -0.76 -4.89 -5.91
CA PHE A 102 -0.58 -5.97 -4.95
C PHE A 102 0.67 -6.73 -5.35
N PHE A 103 1.77 -6.51 -4.62
CA PHE A 103 3.04 -7.15 -4.89
C PHE A 103 3.05 -8.62 -4.45
N ASP A 104 3.80 -9.43 -5.18
CA ASP A 104 4.09 -10.81 -4.83
C ASP A 104 5.56 -10.95 -4.43
N GLY A 105 5.85 -11.83 -3.48
CA GLY A 105 7.20 -12.06 -3.00
C GLY A 105 7.84 -10.82 -2.39
N GLU A 106 7.15 -10.07 -1.54
CA GLU A 106 7.82 -9.12 -0.64
C GLU A 106 8.78 -9.90 0.26
N GLU A 107 8.29 -11.03 0.77
CA GLU A 107 8.92 -11.72 1.87
C GLU A 107 10.18 -12.47 1.48
N ALA A 108 11.12 -12.51 2.42
CA ALA A 108 12.25 -13.40 2.33
C ALA A 108 11.80 -14.85 2.54
N LEU A 109 12.24 -15.76 1.67
CA LEU A 109 11.95 -17.18 1.76
C LEU A 109 12.84 -17.90 2.79
N VAL A 110 14.03 -17.36 3.07
CA VAL A 110 14.95 -17.88 4.08
C VAL A 110 15.50 -16.76 4.95
N ARG A 111 16.20 -15.80 4.36
CA ARG A 111 16.85 -14.72 5.09
C ARG A 111 16.86 -13.45 4.26
N TRP A 112 16.26 -12.41 4.82
CA TRP A 112 16.19 -11.08 4.22
C TRP A 112 17.56 -10.61 3.73
N SER A 113 17.64 -10.34 2.43
CA SER A 113 18.82 -9.85 1.72
C SER A 113 18.40 -9.18 0.42
N SER A 114 19.30 -8.49 -0.26
CA SER A 114 18.98 -7.85 -1.54
C SER A 114 18.64 -8.83 -2.69
N GLN A 115 18.81 -10.14 -2.49
CA GLN A 115 18.40 -11.19 -3.43
C GLN A 115 17.23 -12.04 -2.93
N ASP A 116 16.98 -12.07 -1.61
CA ASP A 116 15.92 -12.85 -0.97
C ASP A 116 14.97 -11.93 -0.21
N SER A 117 14.32 -11.05 -0.99
CA SER A 117 13.16 -10.23 -0.63
C SER A 117 12.77 -9.37 -1.84
N LEU A 118 11.62 -8.72 -1.76
CA LEU A 118 11.17 -7.68 -2.69
C LEU A 118 11.17 -8.14 -4.15
N TYR A 119 10.88 -9.41 -4.41
CA TYR A 119 10.93 -10.01 -5.75
C TYR A 119 10.00 -9.26 -6.71
N GLY A 120 8.73 -9.10 -6.33
CA GLY A 120 7.71 -8.40 -7.09
C GLY A 120 8.03 -6.94 -7.35
N SER A 121 8.33 -6.17 -6.30
CA SER A 121 8.61 -4.74 -6.41
C SER A 121 9.93 -4.44 -7.13
N ARG A 122 10.99 -5.24 -6.94
CA ARG A 122 12.24 -5.12 -7.71
C ARG A 122 11.98 -5.32 -9.20
N HIS A 123 11.24 -6.36 -9.55
CA HIS A 123 10.90 -6.66 -10.94
C HIS A 123 10.08 -5.53 -11.56
N LEU A 124 8.97 -5.14 -10.93
CA LEU A 124 8.05 -4.14 -11.48
C LEU A 124 8.72 -2.77 -11.63
N ALA A 125 9.47 -2.32 -10.60
CA ALA A 125 10.19 -1.05 -10.66
C ALA A 125 11.25 -1.04 -11.77
N GLN A 126 11.95 -2.16 -12.00
CA GLN A 126 12.91 -2.29 -13.10
C GLN A 126 12.21 -2.28 -14.47
N ARG A 127 11.11 -3.02 -14.61
CA ARG A 127 10.31 -3.08 -15.84
C ARG A 127 9.80 -1.69 -16.21
N TRP A 128 9.23 -0.95 -15.26
CA TRP A 128 8.71 0.39 -15.49
C TRP A 128 9.81 1.43 -15.72
N ALA A 129 10.98 1.29 -15.10
CA ALA A 129 12.12 2.16 -15.39
C ALA A 129 12.63 2.04 -16.82
N SER A 130 12.42 0.87 -17.44
CA SER A 130 12.92 0.51 -18.77
C SER A 130 11.84 0.61 -19.86
N SER A 131 10.61 0.96 -19.50
CA SER A 131 9.47 1.06 -20.42
C SER A 131 9.03 2.52 -20.58
N PRO A 132 8.75 3.01 -21.80
CA PRO A 132 8.17 4.33 -22.00
C PRO A 132 6.77 4.42 -21.39
N ASP A 133 6.35 5.62 -20.98
CA ASP A 133 4.95 5.86 -20.62
C ASP A 133 4.14 6.04 -21.91
N VAL A 134 3.13 5.19 -22.14
CA VAL A 134 2.31 5.21 -23.35
C VAL A 134 1.37 6.41 -23.41
N ASN A 135 1.06 7.01 -22.26
CA ASN A 135 0.16 8.14 -22.13
C ASN A 135 0.89 9.48 -22.02
N ASP A 136 2.22 9.46 -21.87
CA ASP A 136 3.06 10.64 -21.85
C ASP A 136 4.38 10.40 -22.60
N PRO A 137 4.44 10.71 -23.90
CA PRO A 137 5.65 10.58 -24.70
C PRO A 137 6.82 11.47 -24.25
N ALA A 138 6.58 12.47 -23.41
CA ALA A 138 7.64 13.34 -22.87
C ALA A 138 8.28 12.73 -21.60
N ALA A 139 7.61 11.80 -20.93
CA ALA A 139 8.18 11.08 -19.81
C ALA A 139 9.30 10.13 -20.28
N ARG A 140 10.40 10.09 -19.53
CA ARG A 140 11.53 9.20 -19.77
C ARG A 140 11.14 7.73 -19.65
N ASN A 141 10.25 7.43 -18.70
CA ASN A 141 9.78 6.07 -18.43
C ASN A 141 8.48 6.08 -17.61
N ASN A 142 7.92 4.89 -17.43
CA ASN A 142 6.63 4.66 -16.78
C ASN A 142 6.61 4.94 -15.26
N LEU A 143 7.72 5.37 -14.66
CA LEU A 143 7.78 5.76 -13.24
C LEU A 143 7.57 7.25 -13.00
N GLN A 144 7.86 8.10 -14.00
CA GLN A 144 7.91 9.55 -13.78
C GLN A 144 6.56 10.18 -13.44
N ASN A 145 5.48 9.55 -13.90
CA ASN A 145 4.12 10.02 -13.68
C ASN A 145 3.49 9.44 -12.40
N ILE A 146 4.27 8.78 -11.53
CA ILE A 146 3.81 8.42 -10.19
C ILE A 146 4.01 9.65 -9.28
N GLU A 147 2.93 10.39 -9.05
CA GLU A 147 2.92 11.61 -8.24
C GLU A 147 3.07 11.31 -6.74
N LEU A 148 2.52 10.18 -6.31
CA LEU A 148 2.59 9.68 -4.95
C LEU A 148 2.47 8.15 -4.95
N PHE A 149 3.33 7.49 -4.19
CA PHE A 149 3.27 6.05 -3.94
C PHE A 149 2.99 5.83 -2.44
N VAL A 150 1.79 5.36 -2.13
CA VAL A 150 1.33 5.07 -0.77
C VAL A 150 1.46 3.58 -0.51
N LEU A 151 2.36 3.16 0.38
CA LEU A 151 2.55 1.75 0.74
C LEU A 151 1.92 1.47 2.11
N LEU A 152 1.02 0.49 2.19
CA LEU A 152 0.40 0.04 3.43
C LEU A 152 1.03 -1.29 3.83
N ASP A 153 1.51 -1.38 5.07
CA ASP A 153 2.14 -2.59 5.60
C ASP A 153 2.06 -2.64 7.14
N LEU A 154 1.97 -3.83 7.73
CA LEU A 154 1.94 -4.07 9.18
C LEU A 154 0.94 -3.20 9.96
N ILE A 155 -0.33 -3.29 9.58
CA ILE A 155 -1.43 -2.52 10.19
C ILE A 155 -2.46 -3.49 10.77
N GLY A 156 -3.07 -3.14 11.90
CA GLY A 156 -4.33 -3.74 12.32
C GLY A 156 -4.44 -4.11 13.79
N THR A 157 -3.34 -4.18 14.52
CA THR A 157 -3.33 -4.45 15.96
C THR A 157 -3.50 -3.17 16.77
N SER A 158 -3.92 -3.30 18.04
CA SER A 158 -4.14 -2.15 18.94
C SER A 158 -2.89 -1.28 19.22
N ASP A 159 -1.70 -1.83 19.01
CA ASP A 159 -0.40 -1.17 19.14
C ASP A 159 0.09 -0.53 17.83
N THR A 160 -0.71 -0.52 16.76
CA THR A 160 -0.38 0.14 15.48
C THR A 160 -0.05 1.61 15.69
N ARG A 161 1.15 2.05 15.32
CA ARG A 161 1.60 3.46 15.36
C ARG A 161 2.38 3.80 14.11
N ILE A 162 1.90 4.71 13.27
CA ILE A 162 2.52 5.06 12.00
C ILE A 162 3.23 6.41 12.13
N VAL A 163 4.44 6.52 11.60
CA VAL A 163 5.28 7.73 11.65
C VAL A 163 5.56 8.27 10.26
N ASN A 164 6.04 9.51 10.16
CA ASN A 164 6.44 10.06 8.87
C ASN A 164 7.85 9.60 8.47
N HIS A 165 7.94 8.69 7.50
CA HIS A 165 9.20 8.16 6.98
C HIS A 165 9.92 9.08 5.98
N PHE A 166 9.22 10.03 5.35
CA PHE A 166 9.78 10.80 4.24
C PHE A 166 9.42 12.29 4.33
N HIS A 167 10.43 13.15 4.27
CA HIS A 167 10.22 14.60 4.37
C HIS A 167 9.47 15.18 3.17
N ASN A 168 9.70 14.67 1.96
CA ASN A 168 9.11 15.20 0.72
C ASN A 168 7.61 14.88 0.56
N THR A 169 7.08 13.91 1.31
CA THR A 169 5.64 13.55 1.35
C THR A 169 5.00 13.86 2.71
N ALA A 170 5.69 14.61 3.57
CA ALA A 170 5.24 14.96 4.92
C ALA A 170 3.90 15.69 4.95
N SER A 171 3.55 16.45 3.91
CA SER A 171 2.24 17.10 3.80
C SER A 171 1.11 16.07 3.79
N TYR A 172 1.22 15.00 3.01
CA TYR A 172 0.23 13.92 2.96
C TYR A 172 0.11 13.19 4.31
N PHE A 173 1.23 12.89 4.95
CA PHE A 173 1.23 12.32 6.30
C PHE A 173 0.54 13.25 7.31
N ASN A 174 0.83 14.55 7.24
CA ASN A 174 0.22 15.54 8.13
C ASN A 174 -1.29 15.67 7.89
N THR A 175 -1.77 15.49 6.66
CA THR A 175 -3.19 15.43 6.33
C THR A 175 -3.86 14.23 7.01
N LEU A 176 -3.27 13.03 6.93
CA LEU A 176 -3.77 11.84 7.64
C LEU A 176 -3.87 12.08 9.16
N ALA A 177 -2.82 12.61 9.77
CA ALA A 177 -2.81 12.93 11.19
C ALA A 177 -3.83 14.01 11.58
N SER A 178 -4.10 14.98 10.71
CA SER A 178 -5.13 16.01 10.94
C SER A 178 -6.54 15.43 10.81
N MET A 179 -6.76 14.53 9.84
CA MET A 179 -8.02 13.83 9.65
C MET A 179 -8.35 12.95 10.86
N GLU A 180 -7.37 12.21 11.35
CA GLU A 180 -7.51 11.42 12.58
C GLU A 180 -7.97 12.30 13.74
N GLN A 181 -7.26 13.41 14.00
CA GLN A 181 -7.61 14.32 15.09
C GLN A 181 -9.03 14.89 14.93
N CYS A 182 -9.40 15.34 13.73
CA CYS A 182 -10.73 15.88 13.44
C CYS A 182 -11.84 14.85 13.66
N LEU A 183 -11.64 13.62 13.17
CA LEU A 183 -12.59 12.52 13.35
C LEU A 183 -12.71 12.13 14.84
N GLN A 184 -11.60 12.13 15.57
CA GLN A 184 -11.58 11.87 17.01
C GLN A 184 -12.35 12.94 17.79
N GLU A 185 -12.07 14.23 17.54
CA GLU A 185 -12.76 15.36 18.18
C GLU A 185 -14.26 15.39 17.85
N SER A 186 -14.63 14.88 16.67
CA SER A 186 -16.03 14.76 16.23
C SER A 186 -16.74 13.50 16.75
N GLY A 187 -16.06 12.64 17.52
CA GLY A 187 -16.62 11.37 18.02
C GLY A 187 -16.93 10.35 16.91
N LEU A 188 -16.24 10.44 15.77
CA LEU A 188 -16.40 9.57 14.60
C LEU A 188 -15.39 8.41 14.55
N LEU A 189 -14.44 8.38 15.49
CA LEU A 189 -13.55 7.24 15.73
C LEU A 189 -14.03 6.44 16.94
N THR A 190 -13.78 5.14 16.90
CA THR A 190 -14.17 4.17 17.92
C THR A 190 -13.22 4.21 19.13
N SER A 191 -11.92 4.37 18.89
CA SER A 191 -10.90 4.39 19.94
C SER A 191 -10.66 5.80 20.48
N THR A 192 -11.12 6.07 21.70
CA THR A 192 -10.85 7.34 22.41
C THR A 192 -9.69 7.24 23.41
N LEU A 193 -9.28 6.02 23.79
CA LEU A 193 -8.36 5.79 24.92
C LEU A 193 -6.96 5.35 24.53
N ARG A 194 -6.69 5.00 23.26
CA ARG A 194 -5.43 4.35 22.86
C ARG A 194 -4.39 5.29 22.24
N GLY A 195 -4.66 6.59 22.22
CA GLY A 195 -3.86 7.57 21.49
C GLY A 195 -4.09 7.49 19.98
N THR A 196 -3.30 8.26 19.23
CA THR A 196 -3.43 8.35 17.77
C THR A 196 -2.64 7.23 17.06
N ILE A 197 -3.13 6.77 15.92
CA ILE A 197 -2.42 5.92 14.96
C ILE A 197 -1.28 6.72 14.34
N PHE A 198 -1.54 7.95 13.88
CA PHE A 198 -0.54 8.77 13.18
C PHE A 198 0.25 9.64 14.16
N GLN A 199 1.56 9.36 14.25
CA GLN A 199 2.50 9.99 15.17
C GLN A 199 3.36 11.03 14.45
N ARG A 200 3.04 12.32 14.65
CA ARG A 200 3.78 13.45 14.02
C ARG A 200 5.23 13.58 14.51
N TYR A 201 5.48 13.22 15.76
CA TYR A 201 6.76 13.44 16.44
C TYR A 201 7.26 12.13 17.04
N ALA A 202 7.76 11.24 16.21
CA ALA A 202 8.34 9.98 16.64
C ALA A 202 9.69 9.74 15.97
N ARG A 203 10.60 9.11 16.72
CA ARG A 203 11.84 8.58 16.17
C ARG A 203 11.58 7.17 15.66
N TYR A 204 12.16 6.85 14.52
CA TYR A 204 12.04 5.53 13.90
C TYR A 204 13.37 5.13 13.27
N SER A 205 13.49 3.83 13.00
CA SER A 205 14.52 3.29 12.13
C SER A 205 13.95 3.12 10.73
N PRO A 206 14.70 3.44 9.65
CA PRO A 206 14.27 3.15 8.29
C PRO A 206 13.91 1.67 8.15
N VAL A 207 12.83 1.40 7.41
CA VAL A 207 12.35 0.05 7.11
C VAL A 207 12.62 -0.23 5.64
N GLN A 208 13.09 -1.44 5.32
CA GLN A 208 13.15 -1.92 3.94
C GLN A 208 11.86 -2.66 3.65
N ASP A 209 11.26 -2.34 2.51
CA ASP A 209 9.94 -2.82 2.08
C ASP A 209 9.80 -2.50 0.57
N ASP A 210 8.69 -2.86 -0.06
CA ASP A 210 8.40 -2.77 -1.49
C ASP A 210 8.54 -1.37 -2.10
N HIS A 211 8.56 -0.32 -1.28
CA HIS A 211 8.81 1.03 -1.75
C HIS A 211 10.27 1.24 -2.18
N ILE A 212 11.24 0.45 -1.68
CA ILE A 212 12.67 0.69 -1.87
C ILE A 212 13.07 0.74 -3.36
N PRO A 213 12.66 -0.21 -4.23
CA PRO A 213 12.98 -0.17 -5.65
C PRO A 213 12.43 1.09 -6.37
N PHE A 214 11.29 1.61 -5.92
CA PHE A 214 10.67 2.82 -6.48
C PHE A 214 11.34 4.09 -5.94
N LEU A 215 11.62 4.14 -4.64
CA LEU A 215 12.33 5.23 -3.97
C LEU A 215 13.70 5.48 -4.61
N GLN A 216 14.47 4.42 -4.86
CA GLN A 216 15.78 4.51 -5.51
C GLN A 216 15.73 5.09 -6.92
N ARG A 217 14.55 5.10 -7.55
CA ARG A 217 14.29 5.65 -8.89
C ARG A 217 13.59 7.01 -8.85
N GLY A 218 13.48 7.62 -7.66
CA GLY A 218 12.98 8.98 -7.46
C GLY A 218 11.47 9.11 -7.26
N VAL A 219 10.75 8.00 -7.08
CA VAL A 219 9.31 8.03 -6.83
C VAL A 219 9.03 8.59 -5.41
N PRO A 220 8.10 9.54 -5.24
CA PRO A 220 7.71 10.05 -3.92
C PRO A 220 6.95 8.99 -3.11
N ILE A 221 7.46 8.62 -1.93
CA ILE A 221 6.90 7.56 -1.10
C ILE A 221 6.19 8.12 0.14
N LEU A 222 4.99 7.65 0.42
CA LEU A 222 4.31 7.73 1.71
C LEU A 222 4.18 6.31 2.27
N HIS A 223 5.04 5.97 3.23
CA HIS A 223 5.07 4.63 3.83
C HIS A 223 4.21 4.60 5.08
N LEU A 224 3.06 3.94 4.99
CA LEU A 224 2.09 3.76 6.06
C LEU A 224 2.31 2.39 6.71
N ILE A 225 3.38 2.32 7.51
CA ILE A 225 3.78 1.13 8.26
C ILE A 225 3.81 1.41 9.76
N SER A 226 3.38 0.46 10.58
CA SER A 226 3.53 0.60 12.03
C SER A 226 5.01 0.58 12.41
N THR A 227 5.48 1.58 13.16
CA THR A 227 6.81 1.60 13.79
C THR A 227 6.70 2.05 15.25
N PRO A 228 6.94 1.15 16.23
CA PRO A 228 7.44 -0.23 16.08
C PRO A 228 6.46 -1.16 15.36
N PHE A 229 6.98 -2.27 14.84
CA PHE A 229 6.17 -3.33 14.23
C PHE A 229 5.17 -3.90 15.25
N PRO A 230 4.01 -4.42 14.79
CA PRO A 230 3.05 -5.09 15.66
C PRO A 230 3.72 -6.14 16.53
N SER A 231 3.28 -6.27 17.79
CA SER A 231 3.81 -7.27 18.72
C SER A 231 3.69 -8.72 18.23
N VAL A 232 2.81 -8.98 17.26
CA VAL A 232 2.61 -10.29 16.63
C VAL A 232 3.43 -10.51 15.35
N TRP A 233 4.13 -9.48 14.85
CA TRP A 233 4.87 -9.53 13.59
C TRP A 233 5.78 -10.75 13.51
N HIS A 234 5.70 -11.48 12.39
CA HIS A 234 6.46 -12.71 12.15
C HIS A 234 6.27 -13.80 13.23
N THR A 235 5.14 -13.82 13.93
CA THR A 235 4.78 -14.92 14.85
C THR A 235 3.53 -15.64 14.36
N SER A 236 3.27 -16.86 14.84
CA SER A 236 2.01 -17.56 14.52
C SER A 236 0.75 -16.86 15.05
N GLN A 237 0.90 -15.80 15.86
CA GLN A 237 -0.20 -14.99 16.37
C GLN A 237 -0.59 -13.84 15.44
N ASP A 238 0.11 -13.65 14.32
CA ASP A 238 -0.36 -12.72 13.29
C ASP A 238 -1.53 -13.34 12.50
N ASP A 239 -2.66 -13.41 13.19
CA ASP A 239 -3.92 -14.01 12.75
C ASP A 239 -5.10 -13.06 12.95
N LEU A 240 -6.27 -13.45 12.45
CA LEU A 240 -7.49 -12.65 12.53
C LEU A 240 -7.92 -12.31 13.96
N GLN A 241 -7.58 -13.14 14.95
CA GLN A 241 -8.02 -12.95 16.35
C GLN A 241 -7.23 -11.84 17.05
N HIS A 242 -6.04 -11.50 16.54
CA HIS A 242 -5.18 -10.46 17.10
C HIS A 242 -5.33 -9.11 16.38
N LEU A 243 -6.06 -9.07 15.26
CA LEU A 243 -6.55 -7.80 14.73
C LEU A 243 -7.48 -7.14 15.74
N ASP A 244 -7.32 -5.83 15.89
CA ASP A 244 -8.16 -5.02 16.76
C ASP A 244 -9.25 -4.34 15.92
N PRO A 245 -10.54 -4.71 16.11
CA PRO A 245 -11.63 -4.20 15.26
C PRO A 245 -11.75 -2.67 15.26
N ASP A 246 -11.49 -2.03 16.39
CA ASP A 246 -11.54 -0.57 16.54
C ASP A 246 -10.43 0.09 15.70
N THR A 247 -9.19 -0.39 15.83
CA THR A 247 -8.05 0.10 15.01
C THR A 247 -8.29 -0.13 13.53
N VAL A 248 -8.83 -1.29 13.15
CA VAL A 248 -9.18 -1.61 11.76
C VAL A 248 -10.21 -0.62 11.20
N ASP A 249 -11.30 -0.37 11.93
CA ASP A 249 -12.37 0.53 11.49
C ASP A 249 -11.87 1.99 11.43
N ASP A 250 -11.17 2.44 12.46
CA ASP A 250 -10.62 3.80 12.54
C ASP A 250 -9.61 4.06 11.41
N PHE A 251 -8.65 3.16 11.21
CA PHE A 251 -7.68 3.27 10.12
C PHE A 251 -8.38 3.29 8.75
N THR A 252 -9.33 2.37 8.52
CA THR A 252 -10.05 2.28 7.24
C THR A 252 -10.89 3.52 6.98
N ARG A 253 -11.50 4.13 8.01
CA ARG A 253 -12.21 5.42 7.89
C ARG A 253 -11.25 6.56 7.52
N ILE A 254 -10.15 6.71 8.25
CA ILE A 254 -9.16 7.76 7.99
C ILE A 254 -8.57 7.61 6.58
N PHE A 255 -8.19 6.39 6.20
CA PHE A 255 -7.63 6.10 4.90
C PHE A 255 -8.60 6.40 3.75
N ARG A 256 -9.88 6.00 3.86
CA ARG A 256 -10.89 6.33 2.83
C ARG A 256 -11.13 7.83 2.73
N LEU A 257 -11.15 8.55 3.85
CA LEU A 257 -11.27 10.00 3.85
C LEU A 257 -10.08 10.66 3.14
N PHE A 258 -8.87 10.21 3.44
CA PHE A 258 -7.65 10.66 2.76
C PHE A 258 -7.72 10.43 1.23
N MET A 259 -8.08 9.22 0.81
CA MET A 259 -8.24 8.89 -0.61
C MET A 259 -9.35 9.71 -1.29
N ALA A 260 -10.47 9.95 -0.59
CA ALA A 260 -11.55 10.81 -1.08
C ALA A 260 -11.06 12.25 -1.30
N THR A 261 -10.31 12.81 -0.33
CA THR A 261 -9.72 14.15 -0.42
C THR A 261 -8.77 14.29 -1.60
N LEU A 262 -7.93 13.28 -1.86
CA LEU A 262 -7.07 13.26 -3.06
C LEU A 262 -7.89 13.34 -4.36
N LEU A 263 -9.00 12.62 -4.45
CA LEU A 263 -9.84 12.59 -5.66
C LEU A 263 -10.53 13.92 -5.96
N ILE A 264 -10.94 14.67 -4.93
CA ILE A 264 -11.72 15.91 -5.09
C ILE A 264 -10.89 17.19 -4.96
N GLY A 265 -9.59 17.07 -4.65
CA GLY A 265 -8.65 18.21 -4.60
C GLY A 265 -8.93 19.21 -3.46
N LEU A 266 -9.46 18.73 -2.32
CA LEU A 266 -9.63 19.52 -1.09
C LEU A 266 -8.39 19.46 -0.18
#